data_AF-A0A355CQP9-F1
#
_entry.id   AF-A0A355CQP9-F1
#
_cell.length_a   1.000
_cell.length_b   1.000
_cell.length_c   1.000
_cell.angle_alpha   90.00
_cell.angle_beta   90.00
_cell.angle_gamma   90.00
#
_symmetry.space_group_name_H-M   'P 1'
#
loop_
_entity.id
_entity.type
_entity.pdbx_description
1 polymer ?
#
loop_
_entity_poly.entity_id
_entity_poly.type
_entity_poly.pdbx_seq_one_letter_code
_entity_poly.pdbx_strand_id
1 'polypeptide(L)'
;AREHLAQTIDIASESLRQGGRLFYVGAGTSGRLGVLDAAECPPTFCTPPELVQGIIAGGAGALVRSSEDLEDRAQDGESAIAHRHITNLDVVVGITAGGTTPFVAGALHAARQRGAKTIFMACVPVEQVSCEADVDIRLLVGPEVVAGSTRLKAGTVTKMALNIISTGVMVKLGKVYGNRMVDVAVTNKKLRDRAVRMLQDLTDLNRDEAGFLLEKSGKSVKLALMIHWTGLEKEECDLILGKFQGNLRSAVASIGH
;
A
#
# COMPACT_ATOMS: atom_id res chain seq x y z
N ALA A 1 13.32 10.19 -8.66
CA ALA A 1 12.32 9.61 -7.74
C ALA A 1 11.00 9.23 -8.43
N ARG A 2 10.33 10.16 -9.15
CA ARG A 2 8.98 9.93 -9.70
C ARG A 2 8.83 8.64 -10.53
N GLU A 3 9.75 8.38 -11.45
CA GLU A 3 9.71 7.19 -12.31
C GLU A 3 9.88 5.91 -11.50
N HIS A 4 10.85 5.88 -10.58
CA HIS A 4 11.03 4.74 -9.66
C HIS A 4 9.82 4.51 -8.75
N LEU A 5 9.12 5.57 -8.30
CA LEU A 5 7.87 5.42 -7.56
C LEU A 5 6.77 4.78 -8.43
N ALA A 6 6.63 5.23 -9.68
CA ALA A 6 5.68 4.63 -10.62
C ALA A 6 6.01 3.16 -10.90
N GLN A 7 7.28 2.84 -11.13
CA GLN A 7 7.76 1.46 -11.32
C GLN A 7 7.46 0.59 -10.09
N THR A 8 7.67 1.10 -8.88
CA THR A 8 7.33 0.39 -7.64
C THR A 8 5.84 0.14 -7.52
N ILE A 9 5.00 1.12 -7.88
CA ILE A 9 3.53 0.94 -7.92
C ILE A 9 3.17 -0.17 -8.91
N ASP A 10 3.79 -0.20 -10.08
CA ASP A 10 3.52 -1.23 -11.09
C ASP A 10 3.89 -2.62 -10.59
N ILE A 11 5.12 -2.79 -10.07
CA ILE A 11 5.63 -4.05 -9.51
C ILE A 11 4.75 -4.53 -8.36
N ALA A 12 4.45 -3.67 -7.38
CA ALA A 12 3.64 -4.03 -6.22
C ALA A 12 2.20 -4.35 -6.62
N SER A 13 1.61 -3.59 -7.56
CA SER A 13 0.26 -3.89 -8.03
C SER A 13 0.16 -5.27 -8.71
N GLU A 14 1.18 -5.66 -9.49
CA GLU A 14 1.21 -6.96 -10.16
C GLU A 14 1.43 -8.10 -9.16
N SER A 15 2.38 -7.94 -8.25
CA SER A 15 2.63 -8.89 -7.15
C SER A 15 1.36 -9.17 -6.35
N LEU A 16 0.64 -8.13 -5.93
CA LEU A 16 -0.57 -8.27 -5.12
C LEU A 16 -1.72 -8.94 -5.89
N ARG A 17 -1.81 -8.76 -7.23
CA ARG A 17 -2.77 -9.50 -8.07
C ARG A 17 -2.48 -11.00 -8.12
N GLN A 18 -1.21 -11.38 -8.02
CA GLN A 18 -0.75 -12.76 -8.00
C GLN A 18 -0.81 -13.40 -6.60
N GLY A 19 -1.35 -12.69 -5.60
CA GLY A 19 -1.47 -13.16 -4.23
C GLY A 19 -0.26 -12.84 -3.34
N GLY A 20 0.67 -12.01 -3.82
CA GLY A 20 1.77 -11.48 -3.03
C GLY A 20 1.35 -10.38 -2.05
N ARG A 21 2.31 -9.94 -1.23
CA ARG A 21 2.14 -8.89 -0.22
C ARG A 21 3.23 -7.82 -0.34
N LEU A 22 2.96 -6.64 0.20
CA LEU A 22 3.89 -5.52 0.25
C LEU A 22 4.45 -5.34 1.67
N PHE A 23 5.77 -5.35 1.80
CA PHE A 23 6.47 -5.18 3.06
C PHE A 23 7.31 -3.90 3.07
N TYR A 24 7.15 -3.09 4.10
CA TYR A 24 8.04 -1.96 4.41
C TYR A 24 8.99 -2.36 5.53
N VAL A 25 10.30 -2.24 5.31
CA VAL A 25 11.33 -2.65 6.28
C VAL A 25 12.21 -1.46 6.63
N GLY A 26 12.36 -1.14 7.92
CA GLY A 26 13.19 -0.02 8.35
C GLY A 26 13.52 -0.04 9.83
N ALA A 27 14.39 0.88 10.25
CA ALA A 27 14.68 1.15 11.65
C ALA A 27 14.23 2.57 12.03
N GLY A 28 14.13 2.84 13.33
CA GLY A 28 13.81 4.18 13.86
C GLY A 28 12.59 4.82 13.17
N THR A 29 12.75 6.07 12.74
CA THR A 29 11.69 6.82 12.04
C THR A 29 11.24 6.14 10.74
N SER A 30 12.17 5.60 9.94
CA SER A 30 11.85 4.92 8.69
C SER A 30 10.93 3.72 8.90
N GLY A 31 11.26 2.86 9.88
CA GLY A 31 10.44 1.71 10.25
C GLY A 31 9.05 2.12 10.76
N ARG A 32 8.98 3.17 11.60
CA ARG A 32 7.70 3.70 12.11
C ARG A 32 6.80 4.23 10.98
N LEU A 33 7.37 4.91 10.00
CA LEU A 33 6.62 5.40 8.84
C LEU A 33 6.10 4.25 7.97
N GLY A 34 6.88 3.19 7.78
CA GLY A 34 6.42 1.97 7.11
C GLY A 34 5.25 1.31 7.85
N VAL A 35 5.33 1.20 9.18
CA VAL A 35 4.22 0.68 10.00
C VAL A 35 2.99 1.58 9.93
N LEU A 36 3.17 2.90 9.94
CA LEU A 36 2.07 3.86 9.84
C LEU A 36 1.29 3.70 8.52
N ASP A 37 1.97 3.70 7.38
CA ASP A 37 1.33 3.56 6.06
C ASP A 37 0.60 2.20 5.92
N ALA A 38 1.24 1.12 6.40
CA ALA A 38 0.62 -0.21 6.43
C ALA A 38 -0.66 -0.24 7.29
N ALA A 39 -0.63 0.38 8.48
CA ALA A 39 -1.79 0.41 9.40
C ALA A 39 -2.98 1.20 8.83
N GLU A 40 -2.74 2.14 7.93
CA GLU A 40 -3.79 2.92 7.26
C GLU A 40 -4.44 2.16 6.10
N CYS A 41 -3.82 1.10 5.57
CA CYS A 41 -4.34 0.36 4.42
C CYS A 41 -5.68 -0.37 4.70
N PRO A 42 -5.86 -1.11 5.82
CA PRO A 42 -7.14 -1.75 6.13
C PRO A 42 -8.32 -0.79 6.27
N PRO A 43 -8.26 0.29 7.09
CA PRO A 43 -9.40 1.19 7.25
C PRO A 43 -9.65 2.07 6.01
N THR A 44 -8.62 2.33 5.18
CA THR A 44 -8.74 3.17 3.98
C THR A 44 -9.29 2.40 2.78
N PHE A 45 -8.77 1.21 2.51
CA PHE A 45 -9.02 0.45 1.28
C PHE A 45 -9.73 -0.90 1.52
N CYS A 46 -10.16 -1.17 2.75
CA CYS A 46 -10.78 -2.44 3.17
C CYS A 46 -9.94 -3.64 2.74
N THR A 47 -8.66 -3.57 3.05
CA THR A 47 -7.69 -4.64 2.79
C THR A 47 -7.49 -5.49 4.03
N PRO A 48 -7.14 -6.79 3.88
CA PRO A 48 -6.68 -7.57 5.00
C PRO A 48 -5.36 -6.99 5.54
N PRO A 49 -5.12 -6.95 6.86
CA PRO A 49 -3.89 -6.43 7.46
C PRO A 49 -2.60 -7.09 6.94
N GLU A 50 -2.70 -8.30 6.41
CA GLU A 50 -1.58 -9.07 5.90
C GLU A 50 -1.10 -8.59 4.52
N LEU A 51 -1.92 -7.83 3.79
CA LEU A 51 -1.62 -7.40 2.42
C LEU A 51 -0.49 -6.36 2.35
N VAL A 52 -0.45 -5.44 3.33
CA VAL A 52 0.60 -4.41 3.46
C VAL A 52 1.08 -4.41 4.90
N GLN A 53 2.37 -4.63 5.13
CA GLN A 53 2.92 -4.81 6.47
C GLN A 53 4.18 -3.99 6.69
N GLY A 54 4.29 -3.39 7.89
CA GLY A 54 5.52 -2.75 8.35
C GLY A 54 6.35 -3.69 9.24
N ILE A 55 7.66 -3.75 8.98
CA ILE A 55 8.67 -4.46 9.76
C ILE A 55 9.65 -3.43 10.28
N ILE A 56 9.70 -3.28 11.61
CA ILE A 56 10.59 -2.34 12.28
C ILE A 56 11.68 -3.11 13.05
N ALA A 57 12.94 -2.66 12.94
CA ALA A 57 14.03 -3.16 13.77
C ALA A 57 13.67 -3.05 15.26
N GLY A 58 13.81 -4.14 16.00
CA GLY A 58 13.37 -4.25 17.41
C GLY A 58 11.88 -4.49 17.64
N GLY A 59 11.09 -4.68 16.60
CA GLY A 59 9.70 -5.12 16.70
C GLY A 59 8.77 -4.08 17.36
N ALA A 60 7.64 -4.55 17.89
CA ALA A 60 6.57 -3.67 18.38
C ALA A 60 7.01 -2.68 19.47
N GLY A 61 7.98 -3.05 20.32
CA GLY A 61 8.53 -2.15 21.33
C GLY A 61 9.20 -0.90 20.74
N ALA A 62 9.79 -1.02 19.54
CA ALA A 62 10.48 0.08 18.86
C ALA A 62 9.52 1.18 18.34
N LEU A 63 8.21 0.92 18.31
CA LEU A 63 7.21 1.90 17.91
C LEU A 63 7.12 3.07 18.90
N VAL A 64 7.27 2.78 20.19
CA VAL A 64 7.11 3.76 21.27
C VAL A 64 8.42 4.13 21.96
N ARG A 65 9.46 3.31 21.80
CA ARG A 65 10.80 3.54 22.37
C ARG A 65 11.85 3.40 21.30
N SER A 66 12.86 4.27 21.29
CA SER A 66 14.00 4.10 20.39
C SER A 66 14.91 2.99 20.92
N SER A 67 15.51 2.26 20.00
CA SER A 67 16.58 1.30 20.28
C SER A 67 17.54 1.35 19.10
N GLU A 68 18.64 2.07 19.28
CA GLU A 68 19.62 2.34 18.21
C GLU A 68 20.41 1.06 17.90
N ASP A 69 20.84 0.29 18.91
CA ASP A 69 21.61 -0.96 18.73
C ASP A 69 20.97 -2.02 17.82
N LEU A 70 19.65 -1.95 17.61
CA LEU A 70 18.92 -2.93 16.82
C LEU A 70 18.97 -2.64 15.32
N GLU A 71 19.35 -1.41 14.91
CA GLU A 71 19.48 -1.07 13.49
C GLU A 71 20.79 -1.57 12.87
N ASP A 72 21.79 -1.85 13.71
CA ASP A 72 23.13 -2.33 13.31
C ASP A 72 23.22 -3.85 13.11
N ARG A 73 22.10 -4.57 13.23
CA ARG A 73 22.07 -6.04 13.15
C ARG A 73 21.48 -6.52 11.83
N ALA A 74 22.34 -6.84 10.86
CA ALA A 74 21.91 -7.39 9.56
C ALA A 74 21.16 -8.73 9.70
N GLN A 75 21.62 -9.61 10.60
CA GLN A 75 21.01 -10.93 10.83
C GLN A 75 19.58 -10.82 11.35
N ASP A 76 19.25 -9.74 12.08
CA ASP A 76 17.89 -9.50 12.56
C ASP A 76 16.96 -9.13 11.40
N GLY A 77 17.47 -8.41 10.39
CA GLY A 77 16.77 -8.12 9.14
C GLY A 77 16.49 -9.39 8.35
N GLU A 78 17.50 -10.24 8.16
CA GLU A 78 17.35 -11.54 7.49
C GLU A 78 16.34 -12.43 8.21
N SER A 79 16.44 -12.48 9.54
CA SER A 79 15.50 -13.22 10.39
C SER A 79 14.09 -12.69 10.22
N ALA A 80 13.87 -11.37 10.19
CA ALA A 80 12.55 -10.79 10.01
C ALA A 80 11.90 -11.21 8.68
N ILE A 81 12.68 -11.29 7.60
CA ILE A 81 12.21 -11.78 6.30
C ILE A 81 11.78 -13.25 6.38
N ALA A 82 12.57 -14.08 7.05
CA ALA A 82 12.23 -15.49 7.26
C ALA A 82 10.96 -15.67 8.11
N HIS A 83 10.84 -14.93 9.22
CA HIS A 83 9.68 -14.99 10.12
C HIS A 83 8.37 -14.54 9.48
N ARG A 84 8.42 -13.68 8.47
CA ARG A 84 7.24 -13.23 7.71
C ARG A 84 6.87 -14.16 6.55
N HIS A 85 7.63 -15.25 6.37
CA HIS A 85 7.47 -16.20 5.27
C HIS A 85 7.42 -15.47 3.93
N ILE A 86 8.36 -14.55 3.71
CA ILE A 86 8.45 -13.81 2.45
C ILE A 86 8.86 -14.78 1.33
N THR A 87 8.20 -14.64 0.19
CA THR A 87 8.30 -15.49 -1.00
C THR A 87 8.63 -14.66 -2.24
N ASN A 88 8.83 -15.33 -3.37
CA ASN A 88 9.05 -14.70 -4.68
C ASN A 88 7.83 -13.93 -5.22
N LEU A 89 6.64 -14.10 -4.61
CA LEU A 89 5.46 -13.31 -4.96
C LEU A 89 5.45 -11.97 -4.25
N ASP A 90 6.23 -11.78 -3.18
CA ASP A 90 6.17 -10.59 -2.34
C ASP A 90 7.08 -9.46 -2.84
N VAL A 91 6.79 -8.24 -2.37
CA VAL A 91 7.60 -7.04 -2.61
C VAL A 91 8.12 -6.50 -1.28
N VAL A 92 9.42 -6.23 -1.21
CA VAL A 92 10.09 -5.71 -0.01
C VAL A 92 10.72 -4.36 -0.30
N VAL A 93 10.25 -3.32 0.39
CA VAL A 93 10.78 -1.96 0.33
C VAL A 93 11.63 -1.71 1.57
N GLY A 94 12.95 -1.61 1.39
CA GLY A 94 13.90 -1.26 2.44
C GLY A 94 14.07 0.25 2.55
N ILE A 95 13.81 0.81 3.73
CA ILE A 95 13.73 2.25 3.97
C ILE A 95 14.85 2.69 4.92
N THR A 96 15.79 3.49 4.43
CA THR A 96 16.88 4.04 5.23
C THR A 96 17.26 5.43 4.73
N ALA A 97 17.12 6.47 5.57
CA ALA A 97 17.41 7.84 5.16
C ALA A 97 18.87 8.01 4.72
N GLY A 98 19.82 7.46 5.49
CA GLY A 98 21.26 7.53 5.21
C GLY A 98 21.79 6.46 4.26
N GLY A 99 21.00 5.43 3.95
CA GLY A 99 21.35 4.37 3.02
C GLY A 99 22.13 3.19 3.63
N THR A 100 22.74 3.35 4.81
CA THR A 100 23.73 2.40 5.35
C THR A 100 23.22 1.50 6.47
N THR A 101 21.93 1.51 6.79
CA THR A 101 21.37 0.76 7.94
C THR A 101 21.51 -0.77 7.77
N PRO A 102 22.34 -1.47 8.57
CA PRO A 102 22.60 -2.90 8.38
C PRO A 102 21.37 -3.81 8.44
N PHE A 103 20.42 -3.54 9.35
CA PHE A 103 19.14 -4.26 9.42
C PHE A 103 18.39 -4.25 8.08
N VAL A 104 18.37 -3.09 7.40
CA VAL A 104 17.69 -2.95 6.10
C VAL A 104 18.46 -3.69 5.01
N ALA A 105 19.79 -3.59 5.01
CA ALA A 105 20.63 -4.30 4.04
C ALA A 105 20.46 -5.82 4.14
N GLY A 106 20.50 -6.38 5.36
CA GLY A 106 20.26 -7.81 5.59
C GLY A 106 18.86 -8.26 5.15
N ALA A 107 17.84 -7.46 5.43
CA ALA A 107 16.48 -7.74 4.99
C ALA A 107 16.35 -7.76 3.45
N LEU A 108 16.91 -6.76 2.75
CA LEU A 108 16.88 -6.73 1.29
C LEU A 108 17.65 -7.89 0.67
N HIS A 109 18.81 -8.23 1.23
CA HIS A 109 19.60 -9.38 0.78
C HIS A 109 18.80 -10.69 0.92
N ALA A 110 18.22 -10.97 2.10
CA ALA A 110 17.43 -12.17 2.32
C ALA A 110 16.17 -12.24 1.45
N ALA A 111 15.50 -11.10 1.22
CA ALA A 111 14.34 -11.04 0.34
C ALA A 111 14.71 -11.40 -1.11
N ARG A 112 15.82 -10.85 -1.61
CA ARG A 112 16.34 -11.16 -2.95
C ARG A 112 16.70 -12.63 -3.12
N GLN A 113 17.36 -13.24 -2.12
CA GLN A 113 17.67 -14.69 -2.15
C GLN A 113 16.42 -15.58 -2.23
N ARG A 114 15.27 -15.08 -1.76
CA ARG A 114 13.97 -15.75 -1.85
C ARG A 114 13.22 -15.45 -3.15
N GLY A 115 13.81 -14.67 -4.04
CA GLY A 115 13.23 -14.24 -5.31
C GLY A 115 12.18 -13.13 -5.19
N ALA A 116 12.01 -12.52 -4.00
CA ALA A 116 11.12 -11.39 -3.82
C ALA A 116 11.65 -10.17 -4.58
N LYS A 117 10.74 -9.30 -5.03
CA LYS A 117 11.14 -8.01 -5.63
C LYS A 117 11.60 -7.06 -4.54
N THR A 118 12.77 -6.45 -4.74
CA THR A 118 13.37 -5.56 -3.75
C THR A 118 13.42 -4.12 -4.24
N ILE A 119 13.01 -3.20 -3.36
CA ILE A 119 13.09 -1.76 -3.59
C ILE A 119 13.92 -1.15 -2.48
N PHE A 120 14.94 -0.38 -2.86
CA PHE A 120 15.73 0.41 -1.94
C PHE A 120 15.22 1.85 -1.94
N MET A 121 15.00 2.43 -0.76
CA MET A 121 14.55 3.82 -0.60
C MET A 121 15.48 4.56 0.36
N ALA A 122 16.15 5.59 -0.16
CA ALA A 122 17.08 6.41 0.62
C ALA A 122 17.03 7.90 0.25
N CYS A 123 17.56 8.75 1.13
CA CYS A 123 17.60 10.21 0.96
C CYS A 123 19.01 10.73 0.62
N VAL A 124 19.92 9.83 0.26
CA VAL A 124 21.31 10.11 -0.14
C VAL A 124 21.53 9.79 -1.62
N PRO A 125 22.43 10.50 -2.31
CA PRO A 125 22.77 10.24 -3.71
C PRO A 125 23.30 8.81 -3.91
N VAL A 126 23.16 8.27 -5.13
CA VAL A 126 23.59 6.90 -5.46
C VAL A 126 25.10 6.73 -5.33
N GLU A 127 25.84 7.81 -5.56
CA GLU A 127 27.29 7.89 -5.44
C GLU A 127 27.77 7.71 -4.00
N GLN A 128 26.93 7.98 -3.00
CA GLN A 128 27.29 7.85 -1.59
C GLN A 128 27.11 6.41 -1.08
N VAL A 129 26.02 5.76 -1.50
CA VAL A 129 25.69 4.38 -1.08
C VAL A 129 25.00 3.68 -2.23
N SER A 130 25.57 2.58 -2.70
CA SER A 130 24.90 1.67 -3.65
C SER A 130 24.22 0.53 -2.89
N CYS A 131 23.11 0.04 -3.46
CA CYS A 131 22.39 -1.12 -2.94
C CYS A 131 21.90 -1.94 -4.15
N GLU A 132 22.05 -3.25 -4.09
CA GLU A 132 21.53 -4.15 -5.12
C GLU A 132 20.03 -4.38 -4.90
N ALA A 133 19.19 -3.63 -5.63
CA ALA A 133 17.74 -3.74 -5.60
C ALA A 133 17.16 -3.68 -7.02
N ASP A 134 15.97 -4.25 -7.25
CA ASP A 134 15.27 -4.13 -8.54
C ASP A 134 14.90 -2.67 -8.85
N VAL A 135 14.61 -1.87 -7.83
CA VAL A 135 14.32 -0.43 -7.96
C VAL A 135 15.07 0.36 -6.89
N ASP A 136 15.73 1.45 -7.31
CA ASP A 136 16.45 2.37 -6.42
C ASP A 136 15.77 3.76 -6.37
N ILE A 137 15.06 4.04 -5.28
CA ILE A 137 14.36 5.29 -5.03
C ILE A 137 15.24 6.22 -4.19
N ARG A 138 15.79 7.26 -4.84
CA ARG A 138 16.47 8.38 -4.17
C ARG A 138 15.56 9.58 -3.97
N LEU A 139 15.31 9.95 -2.71
CA LEU A 139 14.50 11.08 -2.26
C LEU A 139 15.40 12.20 -1.72
N LEU A 140 16.17 12.84 -2.61
CA LEU A 140 17.16 13.84 -2.22
C LEU A 140 16.48 15.09 -1.66
N VAL A 141 16.74 15.39 -0.38
CA VAL A 141 16.18 16.56 0.34
C VAL A 141 17.25 17.56 0.80
N GLY A 142 18.52 17.26 0.56
CA GLY A 142 19.66 18.05 1.04
C GLY A 142 19.85 18.02 2.56
N PRO A 143 20.78 18.82 3.11
CA PRO A 143 21.12 18.83 4.53
C PRO A 143 19.92 19.18 5.43
N GLU A 144 19.78 18.49 6.56
CA GLU A 144 18.73 18.79 7.54
C GLU A 144 19.01 20.08 8.31
N VAL A 145 17.94 20.73 8.82
CA VAL A 145 18.08 21.96 9.63
C VAL A 145 18.86 21.72 10.93
N VAL A 146 18.71 20.53 11.51
CA VAL A 146 19.60 19.99 12.55
C VAL A 146 20.40 18.87 11.89
N ALA A 147 21.72 19.04 11.79
CA ALA A 147 22.60 18.08 11.14
C ALA A 147 22.35 16.66 11.69
N GLY A 148 22.13 15.70 10.79
CA GLY A 148 21.85 14.30 11.13
C GLY A 148 20.41 14.00 11.55
N SER A 149 19.55 14.99 11.80
CA SER A 149 18.16 14.78 12.24
C SER A 149 17.23 14.43 11.07
N THR A 150 17.45 13.25 10.48
CA THR A 150 16.71 12.75 9.29
C THR A 150 15.24 12.46 9.56
N ARG A 151 14.79 12.52 10.81
CA ARG A 151 13.35 12.47 11.14
C ARG A 151 12.55 13.65 10.57
N LEU A 152 13.22 14.69 10.07
CA LEU A 152 12.62 15.93 9.57
C LEU A 152 12.29 15.82 8.07
N LYS A 153 13.12 16.36 7.17
CA LYS A 153 12.81 16.37 5.73
C LYS A 153 12.83 14.97 5.14
N ALA A 154 13.84 14.17 5.47
CA ALA A 154 13.95 12.79 4.99
C ALA A 154 12.75 11.93 5.46
N GLY A 155 12.33 12.05 6.73
CA GLY A 155 11.11 11.43 7.23
C GLY A 155 9.85 11.91 6.50
N THR A 156 9.73 13.22 6.26
CA THR A 156 8.56 13.81 5.56
C THR A 156 8.43 13.29 4.13
N VAL A 157 9.53 13.30 3.35
CA VAL A 157 9.51 12.82 1.96
C VAL A 157 9.29 11.30 1.91
N THR A 158 9.80 10.56 2.89
CA THR A 158 9.54 9.11 3.03
C THR A 158 8.04 8.85 3.22
N LYS A 159 7.37 9.59 4.12
CA LYS A 159 5.91 9.47 4.30
C LYS A 159 5.17 9.72 2.98
N MET A 160 5.54 10.78 2.26
CA MET A 160 4.91 11.10 0.98
C MET A 160 5.11 9.97 -0.05
N ALA A 161 6.32 9.41 -0.13
CA ALA A 161 6.62 8.29 -1.02
C ALA A 161 5.80 7.03 -0.68
N LEU A 162 5.70 6.67 0.60
CA LEU A 162 4.90 5.52 1.05
C LEU A 162 3.42 5.72 0.71
N ASN A 163 2.85 6.89 0.99
CA ASN A 163 1.46 7.19 0.65
C ASN A 163 1.21 7.17 -0.86
N ILE A 164 2.18 7.61 -1.67
CA ILE A 164 2.11 7.50 -3.15
C ILE A 164 2.09 6.03 -3.56
N ILE A 165 2.96 5.19 -3.00
CA ILE A 165 3.06 3.76 -3.32
C ILE A 165 1.76 3.05 -2.93
N SER A 166 1.36 3.10 -1.66
CA SER A 166 0.18 2.38 -1.17
C SER A 166 -1.09 2.84 -1.88
N THR A 167 -1.32 4.14 -2.01
CA THR A 167 -2.49 4.68 -2.72
C THR A 167 -2.47 4.28 -4.20
N GLY A 168 -1.33 4.42 -4.88
CA GLY A 168 -1.19 4.06 -6.29
C GLY A 168 -1.47 2.58 -6.55
N VAL A 169 -0.93 1.71 -5.70
CA VAL A 169 -1.18 0.26 -5.74
C VAL A 169 -2.67 -0.02 -5.57
N MET A 170 -3.33 0.58 -4.58
CA MET A 170 -4.75 0.34 -4.31
C MET A 170 -5.67 0.90 -5.41
N VAL A 171 -5.29 2.01 -6.04
CA VAL A 171 -5.95 2.51 -7.25
C VAL A 171 -5.85 1.49 -8.38
N LYS A 172 -4.65 0.95 -8.64
CA LYS A 172 -4.47 -0.09 -9.68
C LYS A 172 -5.27 -1.35 -9.36
N LEU A 173 -5.36 -1.76 -8.10
CA LEU A 173 -6.19 -2.88 -7.63
C LEU A 173 -7.71 -2.59 -7.64
N GLY A 174 -8.14 -1.44 -8.16
CA GLY A 174 -9.56 -1.12 -8.32
C GLY A 174 -10.27 -0.77 -7.01
N LYS A 175 -9.54 -0.42 -5.94
CA LYS A 175 -10.12 0.03 -4.66
C LYS A 175 -10.74 1.45 -4.76
N VAL A 176 -10.43 2.17 -5.84
CA VAL A 176 -10.83 3.55 -6.09
C VAL A 176 -11.51 3.65 -7.46
N TYR A 177 -12.57 4.46 -7.55
CA TYR A 177 -13.22 4.85 -8.81
C TYR A 177 -13.26 6.38 -8.91
N GLY A 178 -12.68 6.94 -9.97
CA GLY A 178 -12.42 8.38 -10.03
C GLY A 178 -11.52 8.82 -8.87
N ASN A 179 -12.06 9.63 -7.97
CA ASN A 179 -11.40 10.05 -6.72
C ASN A 179 -12.13 9.53 -5.46
N ARG A 180 -13.04 8.54 -5.60
CA ARG A 180 -13.82 7.97 -4.50
C ARG A 180 -13.30 6.57 -4.16
N MET A 181 -13.04 6.35 -2.87
CA MET A 181 -12.73 5.01 -2.35
C MET A 181 -14.03 4.22 -2.26
N VAL A 182 -14.32 3.44 -3.30
CA VAL A 182 -15.58 2.70 -3.46
C VAL A 182 -15.56 1.33 -2.77
N ASP A 183 -14.39 0.89 -2.28
CA ASP A 183 -14.25 -0.34 -1.51
C ASP A 183 -14.35 -0.02 0.00
N VAL A 184 -15.59 0.10 0.50
CA VAL A 184 -15.90 0.48 1.90
C VAL A 184 -16.70 -0.59 2.58
N ALA A 185 -16.21 -1.05 3.74
CA ALA A 185 -16.92 -1.97 4.62
C ALA A 185 -18.01 -1.22 5.40
N VAL A 186 -19.27 -1.41 5.03
CA VAL A 186 -20.41 -0.74 5.67
C VAL A 186 -20.79 -1.45 6.99
N THR A 187 -20.00 -1.22 8.04
CA THR A 187 -20.18 -1.89 9.35
C THR A 187 -20.94 -1.05 10.38
N ASN A 188 -21.11 0.25 10.15
CA ASN A 188 -21.80 1.15 11.08
C ASN A 188 -22.55 2.27 10.36
N LYS A 189 -23.34 3.04 11.10
CA LYS A 189 -24.20 4.12 10.58
C LYS A 189 -23.41 5.20 9.83
N LYS A 190 -22.22 5.57 10.30
CA LYS A 190 -21.35 6.56 9.65
C LYS A 190 -20.83 6.06 8.30
N LEU A 191 -20.42 4.80 8.23
CA LEU A 191 -19.94 4.18 6.98
C LEU A 191 -21.09 3.94 5.99
N ARG A 192 -22.30 3.64 6.48
CA ARG A 192 -23.51 3.56 5.65
C ARG A 192 -23.84 4.92 5.02
N ASP A 193 -23.85 5.98 5.82
CA ASP A 193 -24.10 7.34 5.31
C ASP A 193 -23.05 7.77 4.28
N ARG A 194 -21.78 7.40 4.49
CA ARG A 194 -20.71 7.61 3.51
C ARG A 194 -20.96 6.83 2.21
N ALA A 195 -21.35 5.55 2.31
CA ALA A 195 -21.65 4.71 1.15
C ALA A 195 -22.81 5.27 0.32
N VAL A 196 -23.89 5.69 0.96
CA VAL A 196 -25.03 6.34 0.29
C VAL A 196 -24.59 7.62 -0.41
N ARG A 197 -23.82 8.50 0.26
CA ARG A 197 -23.28 9.71 -0.39
C ARG A 197 -22.41 9.41 -1.61
N MET A 198 -21.58 8.36 -1.57
CA MET A 198 -20.79 7.97 -2.73
C MET A 198 -21.64 7.49 -3.90
N LEU A 199 -22.76 6.81 -3.64
CA LEU A 199 -23.71 6.45 -4.69
C LEU A 199 -24.38 7.71 -5.27
N GLN A 200 -24.84 8.64 -4.43
CA GLN A 200 -25.41 9.90 -4.90
C GLN A 200 -24.42 10.77 -5.68
N ASP A 201 -23.13 10.71 -5.36
CA ASP A 201 -22.09 11.47 -6.08
C ASP A 201 -21.75 10.87 -7.45
N LEU A 202 -21.98 9.56 -7.63
CA LEU A 202 -21.56 8.80 -8.81
C LEU A 202 -22.75 8.38 -9.69
N THR A 203 -23.97 8.73 -9.29
CA THR A 203 -25.22 8.41 -9.97
C THR A 203 -26.18 9.59 -9.83
N ASP A 204 -27.31 9.56 -10.53
CA ASP A 204 -28.35 10.60 -10.40
C ASP A 204 -29.39 10.27 -9.31
N LEU A 205 -29.11 9.29 -8.45
CA LEU A 205 -30.04 8.79 -7.45
C LEU A 205 -30.18 9.73 -6.25
N ASN A 206 -31.40 9.84 -5.74
CA ASN A 206 -31.65 10.48 -4.45
C ASN A 206 -31.21 9.57 -3.29
N ARG A 207 -31.27 10.09 -2.05
CA ARG A 207 -30.77 9.40 -0.86
C ARG A 207 -31.49 8.07 -0.58
N ASP A 208 -32.80 8.02 -0.83
CA ASP A 208 -33.61 6.84 -0.55
C ASP A 208 -33.38 5.76 -1.60
N GLU A 209 -33.30 6.15 -2.88
CA GLU A 209 -32.95 5.26 -4.00
C GLU A 209 -31.54 4.68 -3.85
N ALA A 210 -30.55 5.54 -3.53
CA ALA A 210 -29.19 5.11 -3.23
C ALA A 210 -29.14 4.18 -2.01
N GLY A 211 -29.98 4.45 -1.00
CA GLY A 211 -30.15 3.58 0.16
C GLY A 211 -30.68 2.21 -0.21
N PHE A 212 -31.72 2.14 -1.04
CA PHE A 212 -32.30 0.89 -1.54
C PHE A 212 -31.29 0.10 -2.37
N LEU A 213 -30.61 0.76 -3.31
CA LEU A 213 -29.59 0.15 -4.15
C LEU A 213 -28.43 -0.41 -3.33
N LEU A 214 -28.00 0.32 -2.28
CA LEU A 214 -26.97 -0.16 -1.36
C LEU A 214 -27.41 -1.47 -0.68
N GLU A 215 -28.65 -1.58 -0.21
CA GLU A 215 -29.13 -2.83 0.38
C GLU A 215 -29.29 -3.94 -0.68
N LYS A 216 -29.80 -3.64 -1.89
CA LYS A 216 -29.89 -4.60 -3.02
C LYS A 216 -28.51 -5.20 -3.35
N SER A 217 -27.46 -4.38 -3.30
CA SER A 217 -26.09 -4.80 -3.55
C SER A 217 -25.43 -5.59 -2.41
N GLY A 218 -26.13 -5.86 -1.30
CA GLY A 218 -25.51 -6.47 -0.11
C GLY A 218 -24.51 -5.53 0.58
N LYS A 219 -24.75 -4.22 0.53
CA LYS A 219 -23.93 -3.15 1.13
C LYS A 219 -22.56 -2.96 0.49
N SER A 220 -22.42 -3.28 -0.80
CA SER A 220 -21.20 -3.04 -1.58
C SER A 220 -21.41 -1.89 -2.57
N VAL A 221 -20.69 -0.79 -2.38
CA VAL A 221 -20.80 0.39 -3.26
C VAL A 221 -20.39 0.05 -4.70
N LYS A 222 -19.34 -0.76 -4.89
CA LYS A 222 -18.94 -1.22 -6.24
C LYS A 222 -20.06 -1.99 -6.94
N LEU A 223 -20.67 -2.95 -6.24
CA LEU A 223 -21.71 -3.79 -6.81
C LEU A 223 -22.99 -2.97 -7.07
N ALA A 224 -23.34 -2.04 -6.16
CA ALA A 224 -24.43 -1.09 -6.37
C ALA A 224 -24.24 -0.25 -7.64
N LEU A 225 -23.06 0.34 -7.83
CA LEU A 225 -22.76 1.12 -9.04
C LEU A 225 -22.84 0.27 -10.30
N MET A 226 -22.35 -0.97 -10.24
CA MET A 226 -22.41 -1.89 -11.37
C MET A 226 -23.85 -2.24 -11.75
N ILE A 227 -24.69 -2.59 -10.77
CA ILE A 227 -26.13 -2.85 -10.98
C ILE A 227 -26.79 -1.63 -11.62
N HIS A 228 -26.52 -0.42 -11.10
CA HIS A 228 -27.13 0.80 -11.60
C HIS A 228 -26.73 1.15 -13.03
N TRP A 229 -25.44 1.07 -13.38
CA TRP A 229 -24.96 1.48 -14.70
C TRP A 229 -25.20 0.44 -15.80
N THR A 230 -25.29 -0.85 -15.44
CA THR A 230 -25.43 -1.94 -16.42
C THR A 230 -26.86 -2.45 -16.54
N GLY A 231 -27.69 -2.23 -15.51
CA GLY A 231 -29.04 -2.77 -15.42
C GLY A 231 -29.10 -4.29 -15.17
N LEU A 232 -27.95 -4.96 -15.01
CA LEU A 232 -27.89 -6.40 -14.76
C LEU A 232 -28.28 -6.74 -13.32
N GLU A 233 -28.64 -8.00 -13.10
CA GLU A 233 -28.92 -8.49 -11.76
C GLU A 233 -27.64 -8.65 -10.92
N LYS A 234 -27.83 -8.68 -9.60
CA LYS A 234 -26.75 -8.69 -8.62
C LYS A 234 -25.75 -9.82 -8.86
N GLU A 235 -26.23 -11.03 -9.06
CA GLU A 235 -25.40 -12.23 -9.23
C GLU A 235 -24.53 -12.13 -10.48
N GLU A 236 -25.09 -11.59 -11.57
CA GLU A 236 -24.35 -11.39 -12.82
C GLU A 236 -23.30 -10.29 -12.68
N CYS A 237 -23.65 -9.17 -12.04
CA CYS A 237 -22.70 -8.11 -11.73
C CYS A 237 -21.55 -8.63 -10.86
N ASP A 238 -21.84 -9.44 -9.83
CA ASP A 238 -20.83 -9.99 -8.92
C ASP A 238 -19.88 -10.94 -9.66
N LEU A 239 -20.41 -11.80 -10.54
CA LEU A 239 -19.61 -12.67 -11.40
C LEU A 239 -18.67 -11.88 -12.31
N ILE A 240 -19.17 -10.85 -12.98
CA ILE A 240 -18.35 -10.03 -13.90
C ILE A 240 -17.31 -9.23 -13.09
N LEU A 241 -17.70 -8.62 -11.97
CA LEU A 241 -16.77 -7.90 -11.11
C LEU A 241 -15.65 -8.82 -10.61
N GLY A 242 -15.98 -10.08 -10.29
CA GLY A 242 -15.01 -11.12 -9.95
C GLY A 242 -14.02 -11.43 -11.08
N LYS A 243 -14.49 -11.56 -12.33
CA LYS A 243 -13.62 -11.76 -13.52
C LYS A 243 -12.58 -10.65 -13.70
N PHE A 244 -12.94 -9.42 -13.32
CA PHE A 244 -12.06 -8.25 -13.37
C PHE A 244 -11.39 -7.93 -12.02
N GLN A 245 -11.33 -8.89 -11.09
CA GLN A 245 -10.68 -8.75 -9.78
C GLN A 245 -11.14 -7.51 -9.00
N GLY A 246 -12.43 -7.17 -9.07
CA GLY A 246 -12.98 -6.02 -8.36
C GLY A 246 -12.71 -4.66 -9.00
N ASN A 247 -12.13 -4.61 -10.21
CA ASN A 247 -11.95 -3.36 -10.96
C ASN A 247 -13.26 -2.95 -11.66
N LEU A 248 -13.98 -2.02 -11.03
CA LEU A 248 -15.27 -1.53 -11.51
C LEU A 248 -15.20 -0.92 -12.91
N ARG A 249 -14.14 -0.15 -13.23
CA ARG A 249 -14.01 0.50 -14.55
C ARG A 249 -13.89 -0.54 -15.66
N SER A 250 -13.01 -1.53 -15.48
CA SER A 250 -12.83 -2.60 -16.45
C SER A 250 -14.09 -3.47 -16.59
N ALA A 251 -14.75 -3.77 -15.47
CA ALA A 251 -15.97 -4.56 -15.46
C ALA A 251 -17.12 -3.88 -16.24
N VAL A 252 -17.36 -2.59 -15.99
CA VAL A 252 -18.40 -1.82 -16.70
C VAL A 252 -18.07 -1.71 -18.19
N ALA A 253 -16.82 -1.44 -18.54
CA ALA A 253 -16.38 -1.36 -19.94
C ALA A 253 -16.50 -2.68 -20.70
N SER A 254 -16.55 -3.83 -20.02
CA SER A 254 -16.74 -5.13 -20.66
C SER A 254 -18.18 -5.43 -21.07
N ILE A 255 -19.15 -4.68 -20.52
CA ILE A 255 -20.59 -4.83 -20.77
C ILE A 255 -21.06 -3.77 -21.77
N GLY A 256 -20.43 -2.59 -21.77
CA GLY A 256 -20.75 -1.50 -22.70
C GLY A 256 -20.13 -1.71 -24.08
N HIS A 257 -20.98 -1.85 -25.10
CA HIS A 257 -20.69 -1.42 -26.48
C HIS A 257 -21.20 0.00 -26.68
#